data_AF-A0A6V7Y752-F1
#
_entry.id   AF-A0A6V7Y752-F1
#
_cell.length_a   1.000
_cell.length_b   1.000
_cell.length_c   1.000
_cell.angle_alpha   90.00
_cell.angle_beta   90.00
_cell.angle_gamma   90.00
#
_symmetry.space_group_name_H-M   'P 1'
#
loop_
_entity.id
_entity.type
_entity.pdbx_description
1 polymer ?
#
loop_
_entity_poly.entity_id
_entity_poly.type
_entity_poly.pdbx_seq_one_letter_code
_entity_poly.pdbx_strand_id
1 'polypeptide(L)'
;MMIETLISMARYLSAHKDDDFADRMNYLYTPNMLLAFSVLISFKQFGGRPLECMFPNKFPGSWEQYAENFCWSEDTYYLPPEVHVAQIKESERYSEERKLSYYQWVPFFLLLQAACFRLPSILWKAASLSSGVRVHDIVVKALDSQNMEDECRHRTIIMLANHLARALRFQNQILNRHLFIHKTMRFLNITYSAV
;
A
#
# COMPACT_ATOMS: atom_id res chain seq x y z
N MET A 1 17.85 -10.80 -13.83
CA MET A 1 17.17 -10.58 -12.54
C MET A 1 16.83 -9.11 -12.29
N MET A 2 17.77 -8.17 -12.38
CA MET A 2 17.53 -6.75 -12.07
C MET A 2 16.62 -6.02 -13.08
N ILE A 3 16.63 -6.42 -14.36
CA ILE A 3 15.78 -5.79 -15.40
C ILE A 3 14.32 -6.25 -15.27
N GLU A 4 14.09 -7.53 -15.04
CA GLU A 4 12.77 -8.11 -14.77
C GLU A 4 12.08 -7.43 -13.58
N THR A 5 12.82 -7.21 -12.49
CA THR A 5 12.30 -6.54 -11.28
C THR A 5 11.98 -5.08 -11.55
N LEU A 6 12.83 -4.37 -12.31
CA LEU A 6 12.56 -2.97 -12.71
C LEU A 6 11.35 -2.86 -13.64
N ILE A 7 11.18 -3.78 -14.60
CA ILE A 7 10.01 -3.82 -15.49
C ILE A 7 8.73 -4.16 -14.71
N SER A 8 8.82 -5.08 -13.75
CA SER A 8 7.71 -5.41 -12.86
C SER A 8 7.30 -4.21 -12.00
N MET A 9 8.29 -3.50 -11.44
CA MET A 9 8.07 -2.27 -10.68
C MET A 9 7.52 -1.14 -11.56
N ALA A 10 8.03 -0.96 -12.77
CA ALA A 10 7.50 0.03 -13.71
C ALA A 10 6.04 -0.26 -14.10
N ARG A 11 5.68 -1.52 -14.32
CA ARG A 11 4.28 -1.93 -14.53
C ARG A 11 3.41 -1.72 -13.30
N TYR A 12 3.98 -1.88 -12.10
CA TYR A 12 3.30 -1.59 -10.84
C TYR A 12 2.98 -0.10 -10.65
N LEU A 13 3.84 0.78 -11.19
CA LEU A 13 3.68 2.24 -11.22
C LEU A 13 2.87 2.76 -12.44
N SER A 14 2.44 1.90 -13.35
CA SER A 14 1.68 2.35 -14.52
C SER A 14 0.19 2.45 -14.20
N ALA A 15 -0.42 3.58 -14.59
CA ALA A 15 -1.88 3.73 -14.56
C ALA A 15 -2.51 2.74 -15.54
N HIS A 16 -3.64 2.14 -15.15
CA HIS A 16 -4.44 1.33 -16.07
C HIS A 16 -5.47 2.24 -16.77
N LYS A 17 -5.88 1.81 -17.97
CA LYS A 17 -6.80 2.58 -18.82
C LYS A 17 -8.26 2.52 -18.34
N ASP A 18 -8.58 1.55 -17.49
CA ASP A 18 -9.89 1.31 -16.89
C ASP A 18 -10.12 2.00 -15.55
N ASP A 19 -9.18 2.84 -15.09
CA ASP A 19 -9.25 3.49 -13.77
C ASP A 19 -9.78 4.92 -13.83
N ASP A 20 -10.62 5.27 -12.85
CA ASP A 20 -11.04 6.64 -12.60
C ASP A 20 -9.92 7.46 -11.92
N PHE A 21 -10.08 8.79 -11.93
CA PHE A 21 -9.13 9.68 -11.25
C PHE A 21 -9.02 9.38 -9.74
N ALA A 22 -10.15 9.11 -9.09
CA ALA A 22 -10.19 8.75 -7.67
C ALA A 22 -9.43 7.46 -7.38
N ASP A 23 -9.51 6.46 -8.26
CA ASP A 23 -8.76 5.22 -8.13
C ASP A 23 -7.27 5.50 -8.24
N ARG A 24 -6.84 6.24 -9.28
CA ARG A 24 -5.43 6.58 -9.50
C ARG A 24 -4.81 7.31 -8.31
N MET A 25 -5.55 8.22 -7.66
CA MET A 25 -5.08 8.85 -6.42
C MET A 25 -4.78 7.81 -5.34
N ASN A 26 -5.72 6.90 -5.08
CA ASN A 26 -5.63 5.98 -3.96
C ASN A 26 -4.69 4.80 -4.20
N TYR A 27 -4.73 4.16 -5.37
CA TYR A 27 -3.93 2.96 -5.60
C TYR A 27 -2.55 3.28 -6.19
N LEU A 28 -2.38 4.42 -6.89
CA LEU A 28 -1.14 4.76 -7.59
C LEU A 28 -0.37 5.90 -6.90
N TYR A 29 -0.95 7.08 -6.74
CA TYR A 29 -0.18 8.25 -6.28
C TYR A 29 0.14 8.19 -4.78
N THR A 30 -0.87 8.05 -3.93
CA THR A 30 -0.73 8.03 -2.47
C THR A 30 0.27 6.98 -1.97
N PRO A 31 0.17 5.69 -2.32
CA PRO A 31 1.08 4.67 -1.81
C PRO A 31 2.51 4.83 -2.33
N ASN A 32 2.72 5.33 -3.56
CA ASN A 32 4.07 5.61 -4.06
C ASN A 32 4.72 6.79 -3.34
N MET A 33 3.96 7.84 -3.01
CA MET A 33 4.43 8.95 -2.20
C MET A 33 4.79 8.50 -0.78
N LEU A 34 3.93 7.68 -0.15
CA LEU A 34 4.19 7.10 1.17
C LEU A 34 5.43 6.19 1.17
N LEU A 35 5.62 5.38 0.13
CA LEU A 35 6.83 4.57 -0.06
C LEU A 35 8.08 5.44 -0.17
N ALA A 36 8.04 6.51 -0.97
CA ALA A 36 9.17 7.42 -1.12
C ALA A 36 9.55 8.08 0.21
N PHE A 37 8.56 8.55 0.99
CA PHE A 37 8.83 9.11 2.32
C PHE A 37 9.32 8.08 3.32
N SER A 38 8.78 6.86 3.29
CA SER A 38 9.27 5.78 4.15
C SER A 38 10.75 5.49 3.88
N VAL A 39 11.16 5.41 2.61
CA VAL A 39 12.57 5.19 2.22
C VAL A 39 13.44 6.37 2.67
N LEU A 40 13.00 7.61 2.44
CA LEU A 40 13.74 8.82 2.82
C LEU A 40 13.95 8.90 4.34
N ILE A 41 12.90 8.65 5.12
CA ILE A 41 12.97 8.66 6.59
C ILE A 41 13.87 7.52 7.07
N SER A 42 13.69 6.31 6.53
CA SER A 42 14.51 5.14 6.88
C SER A 42 15.99 5.38 6.61
N PHE A 43 16.32 6.04 5.50
CA PHE A 43 17.70 6.40 5.19
C PHE A 43 18.32 7.30 6.27
N LYS A 44 17.59 8.32 6.72
CA LYS A 44 18.05 9.20 7.83
C LYS A 44 18.08 8.47 9.17
N GLN A 45 17.11 7.58 9.41
CA GLN A 45 16.92 6.90 10.69
C GLN A 45 17.98 5.83 10.96
N PHE A 46 18.30 5.02 9.94
CA PHE A 46 19.20 3.87 10.07
C PHE A 46 20.59 4.12 9.48
N GLY A 47 20.72 5.03 8.51
CA GLY A 47 21.98 5.33 7.82
C GLY A 47 22.72 6.55 8.36
N GLY A 48 22.14 7.27 9.31
CA GLY A 48 22.71 8.51 9.87
C GLY A 48 22.68 8.55 11.39
N ARG A 49 22.80 9.76 11.94
CA ARG A 49 22.56 10.06 13.35
C ARG A 49 21.11 10.54 13.51
N PRO A 50 20.18 9.70 13.99
CA PRO A 50 18.77 10.07 14.08
C PRO A 50 18.47 11.10 15.18
N LEU A 51 19.32 11.15 16.21
CA LEU A 51 19.16 11.99 17.38
C LEU A 51 20.54 12.48 17.83
N GLU A 52 20.64 13.76 18.17
CA GLU A 52 21.85 14.39 18.68
C GLU A 52 21.62 14.86 20.11
N CYS A 53 22.53 14.50 21.00
CA CYS A 53 22.43 14.80 22.43
C CYS A 53 23.39 15.93 22.81
N MET A 54 22.98 16.78 23.75
CA MET A 54 23.93 17.68 24.42
C MET A 54 24.82 16.84 25.36
N PHE A 55 26.01 16.48 24.89
CA PHE A 55 26.93 15.61 25.59
C PHE A 55 28.13 16.39 26.18
N PRO A 56 28.58 16.10 27.41
CA PRO A 56 29.67 16.85 28.02
C PRO A 56 31.03 16.56 27.35
N ASN A 57 31.74 17.63 26.98
CA ASN A 57 33.03 17.62 26.27
C ASN A 57 34.20 16.92 27.00
N LYS A 58 33.98 16.40 28.21
CA LYS A 58 35.02 15.69 28.98
C LYS A 58 35.24 14.25 28.50
N PHE A 59 34.27 13.67 27.81
CA PHE A 59 34.31 12.30 27.32
C PHE A 59 34.65 12.24 25.83
N PRO A 60 35.25 11.13 25.34
CA PRO A 60 35.53 10.99 23.92
C PRO A 60 34.24 10.81 23.11
N GLY A 61 34.27 11.22 21.84
CA GLY A 61 33.10 11.19 20.94
C GLY A 61 32.52 9.79 20.65
N SER A 62 33.24 8.72 21.00
CA SER A 62 32.67 7.36 20.96
C SER A 62 31.56 7.15 22.00
N TRP A 63 31.67 7.80 23.16
CA TRP A 63 30.63 7.75 24.19
C TRP A 63 29.42 8.60 23.83
N GLU A 64 29.64 9.70 23.11
CA GLU A 64 28.57 10.51 22.53
C GLU A 64 27.75 9.67 21.54
N GLN A 65 28.40 8.98 20.61
CA GLN A 65 27.73 8.07 19.66
C GLN A 65 26.95 6.96 20.38
N TYR A 66 27.52 6.41 21.45
CA TYR A 66 26.83 5.40 22.26
C TYR A 66 25.59 5.99 22.95
N ALA A 67 25.71 7.18 23.55
CA ALA A 67 24.61 7.86 24.22
C ALA A 67 23.50 8.25 23.23
N GLU A 68 23.84 8.76 22.05
CA GLU A 68 22.89 9.07 20.97
C GLU A 68 22.09 7.82 20.56
N ASN A 69 22.78 6.69 20.33
CA ASN A 69 22.12 5.44 19.96
C ASN A 69 21.27 4.87 21.11
N PHE A 70 21.73 5.00 22.35
CA PHE A 70 20.98 4.59 23.53
C PHE A 70 19.71 5.42 23.69
N CYS A 71 19.80 6.75 23.62
CA CYS A 71 18.66 7.66 23.69
C CYS A 71 17.70 7.49 22.51
N TRP A 72 18.20 7.07 21.33
CA TRP A 72 17.32 6.76 20.21
C TRP A 72 16.52 5.47 20.43
N SER A 73 17.16 4.43 20.98
CA SER A 73 16.53 3.11 21.21
C SER A 73 15.59 3.12 22.40
N GLU A 74 15.90 3.89 23.44
CA GLU A 74 15.06 4.05 24.62
C GLU A 74 14.01 5.14 24.41
N ASP A 75 12.90 5.05 25.14
CA ASP A 75 11.86 6.05 25.05
C ASP A 75 12.27 7.38 25.71
N THR A 76 12.05 8.47 25.01
CA THR A 76 12.36 9.83 25.50
C THR A 76 11.11 10.51 26.04
N TYR A 77 11.26 11.67 26.69
CA TYR A 77 10.13 12.44 27.20
C TYR A 77 10.36 13.94 26.99
N TYR A 78 9.27 14.69 26.84
CA TYR A 78 9.31 16.14 26.74
C TYR A 78 9.10 16.81 28.10
N LEU A 79 9.89 17.85 28.38
CA LEU A 79 9.66 18.78 29.48
C LEU A 79 9.74 20.23 28.98
N PRO A 80 8.87 21.12 29.48
CA PRO A 80 9.00 22.55 29.23
C PRO A 80 10.35 23.06 29.76
N PRO A 81 11.03 23.98 29.04
CA PRO A 81 12.34 24.51 29.44
C PRO A 81 12.37 25.18 30.81
N GLU A 82 11.23 25.67 31.30
CA GLU A 82 11.10 26.38 32.58
C GLU A 82 11.15 25.45 33.78
N VAL A 83 10.89 24.14 33.59
CA VAL A 83 10.77 23.19 34.68
C VAL A 83 12.09 22.47 34.93
N HIS A 84 12.62 22.60 36.15
CA HIS A 84 13.84 21.88 36.52
C HIS A 84 13.55 20.39 36.73
N VAL A 85 14.28 19.55 35.98
CA VAL A 85 14.18 18.08 36.00
C VAL A 85 14.33 17.47 37.40
N ALA A 86 15.07 18.13 38.30
CA ALA A 86 15.27 17.71 39.69
C ALA A 86 14.03 17.88 40.60
N GLN A 87 13.06 18.70 40.20
CA GLN A 87 11.84 18.96 40.99
C GLN A 87 10.72 17.95 40.69
N ILE A 88 10.84 17.18 39.61
CA ILE A 88 9.84 16.21 39.16
C ILE A 88 10.25 14.81 39.62
N LYS A 89 9.31 14.06 40.21
CA LYS A 89 9.51 12.65 40.56
C LYS A 89 9.71 11.82 39.29
N GLU A 90 10.54 10.80 39.36
CA GLU A 90 10.83 9.93 38.21
C GLU A 90 9.55 9.28 37.61
N SER A 91 8.60 8.90 38.46
CA SER A 91 7.29 8.38 38.03
C SER A 91 6.48 9.36 37.18
N GLU A 92 6.64 10.67 37.41
CA GLU A 92 5.94 11.73 36.67
C GLU A 92 6.71 12.18 35.42
N ARG A 93 8.01 11.85 35.34
CA ARG A 93 8.86 12.16 34.20
C ARG A 93 8.54 11.26 33.00
N TYR A 94 8.33 9.97 33.26
CA TYR A 94 8.00 8.95 32.25
C TYR A 94 6.49 8.66 32.14
N SER A 95 5.64 9.61 32.54
CA SER A 95 4.20 9.50 32.34
C SER A 95 3.86 9.34 30.86
N GLU A 96 2.82 8.57 30.54
CA GLU A 96 2.41 8.28 29.15
C GLU A 96 2.15 9.56 28.34
N GLU A 97 1.68 10.63 28.97
CA GLU A 97 1.42 11.92 28.32
C GLU A 97 2.68 12.65 27.84
N ARG A 98 3.84 12.38 28.46
CA ARG A 98 5.11 13.06 28.15
C ARG A 98 6.04 12.22 27.30
N LYS A 99 5.78 10.92 27.22
CA LYS A 99 6.61 9.93 26.56
C LYS A 99 6.54 10.06 25.03
N LEU A 100 7.70 10.03 24.39
CA LEU A 100 7.89 10.18 22.95
C LEU A 100 8.55 8.91 22.40
N SER A 101 7.74 8.06 21.75
CA SER A 101 8.21 6.81 21.13
C SER A 101 7.88 6.71 19.64
N TYR A 102 7.08 7.65 19.11
CA TYR A 102 6.47 7.50 17.78
C TYR A 102 7.50 7.53 16.64
N TYR A 103 8.61 8.27 16.78
CA TYR A 103 9.60 8.49 15.73
C TYR A 103 10.24 7.19 15.22
N GLN A 104 10.40 6.18 16.11
CA GLN A 104 10.94 4.87 15.74
C GLN A 104 10.01 4.13 14.75
N TRP A 105 8.70 4.34 14.88
CA TRP A 105 7.69 3.56 14.17
C TRP A 105 7.18 4.21 12.88
N VAL A 106 7.38 5.52 12.70
CA VAL A 106 6.95 6.27 11.51
C VAL A 106 7.24 5.55 10.19
N PRO A 107 8.48 5.10 9.88
CA PRO A 107 8.75 4.47 8.59
C PRO A 107 7.95 3.19 8.36
N PHE A 108 7.72 2.38 9.40
CA PHE A 108 6.93 1.15 9.33
C PHE A 108 5.44 1.43 9.14
N PHE A 109 4.89 2.42 9.84
CA PHE A 109 3.51 2.84 9.66
C PHE A 109 3.25 3.39 8.25
N LEU A 110 4.20 4.12 7.67
CA LEU A 110 4.10 4.59 6.28
C LEU A 110 4.08 3.42 5.28
N LEU A 111 4.88 2.37 5.49
CA LEU A 111 4.84 1.15 4.66
C LEU A 111 3.49 0.43 4.80
N LEU A 112 3.00 0.30 6.03
CA LEU A 112 1.71 -0.32 6.30
C LEU A 112 0.57 0.47 5.63
N GLN A 113 0.56 1.80 5.76
CA GLN A 113 -0.42 2.65 5.09
C GLN A 113 -0.33 2.50 3.56
N ALA A 114 0.87 2.52 2.99
CA ALA A 114 1.06 2.31 1.55
C ALA A 114 0.50 0.94 1.10
N ALA A 115 0.72 -0.11 1.88
CA ALA A 115 0.14 -1.42 1.63
C ALA A 115 -1.40 -1.37 1.72
N CYS A 116 -1.97 -0.78 2.77
CA CYS A 116 -3.41 -0.63 2.97
C CYS A 116 -4.09 0.12 1.82
N PHE A 117 -3.49 1.19 1.30
CA PHE A 117 -4.03 1.92 0.15
C PHE A 117 -4.01 1.08 -1.13
N ARG A 118 -3.04 0.16 -1.27
CA ARG A 118 -2.95 -0.72 -2.43
C ARG A 118 -3.87 -1.95 -2.33
N LEU A 119 -4.10 -2.46 -1.13
CA LEU A 119 -4.86 -3.70 -0.89
C LEU A 119 -6.22 -3.74 -1.61
N PRO A 120 -7.07 -2.70 -1.58
CA PRO A 120 -8.35 -2.71 -2.28
C PRO A 120 -8.22 -2.96 -3.78
N SER A 121 -7.22 -2.37 -4.44
CA SER A 121 -6.98 -2.56 -5.88
C SER A 121 -6.54 -3.99 -6.22
N ILE A 122 -5.73 -4.61 -5.34
CA ILE A 122 -5.29 -6.00 -5.51
C ILE A 122 -6.46 -6.95 -5.31
N LEU A 123 -7.27 -6.71 -4.27
CA LEU A 123 -8.48 -7.49 -3.99
C LEU A 123 -9.50 -7.37 -5.11
N TRP A 124 -9.70 -6.17 -5.65
CA TRP A 124 -10.56 -5.95 -6.82
C TRP A 124 -10.10 -6.75 -8.03
N LYS A 125 -8.80 -6.72 -8.34
CA LYS A 125 -8.23 -7.52 -9.43
C LYS A 125 -8.40 -9.02 -9.20
N ALA A 126 -8.13 -9.49 -7.99
CA ALA A 126 -8.33 -10.90 -7.64
C ALA A 126 -9.81 -11.33 -7.80
N ALA A 127 -10.74 -10.50 -7.34
CA ALA A 127 -12.18 -10.77 -7.45
C ALA A 127 -12.72 -10.65 -8.88
N SER A 128 -12.18 -9.73 -9.69
CA SER A 128 -12.60 -9.54 -11.08
C SER A 128 -12.18 -10.70 -11.97
N LEU A 129 -11.00 -11.30 -11.73
CA LEU A 129 -10.59 -12.54 -12.40
C LEU A 129 -11.59 -13.67 -12.18
N SER A 130 -12.10 -13.82 -10.96
CA SER A 130 -13.05 -14.88 -10.60
C SER A 130 -14.46 -14.66 -11.17
N SER A 131 -14.79 -13.43 -11.57
CA SER A 131 -16.08 -13.07 -12.16
C SER A 131 -16.22 -13.50 -13.63
N GLY A 132 -15.10 -13.88 -14.28
CA GLY A 132 -15.07 -14.27 -15.70
C GLY A 132 -15.26 -13.11 -16.69
N VAL A 133 -15.48 -11.88 -16.21
CA VAL A 133 -15.58 -10.67 -17.01
C VAL A 133 -14.28 -9.89 -16.90
N ARG A 134 -13.48 -9.90 -17.97
CA ARG A 134 -12.27 -9.08 -18.07
C ARG A 134 -12.62 -7.64 -18.44
N VAL A 135 -12.99 -6.85 -17.45
CA VAL A 135 -13.40 -5.43 -17.61
C VAL A 135 -12.31 -4.61 -18.31
N HIS A 136 -11.05 -4.80 -17.93
CA HIS A 136 -9.91 -4.13 -18.56
C HIS A 136 -9.88 -4.30 -20.09
N ASP A 137 -10.03 -5.52 -20.58
CA ASP A 137 -9.97 -5.81 -22.02
C ASP A 137 -11.14 -5.19 -22.79
N ILE A 138 -12.33 -5.16 -22.17
CA ILE A 138 -13.51 -4.50 -22.72
C ILE A 138 -13.26 -3.00 -22.88
N VAL A 139 -12.74 -2.35 -21.84
CA VAL A 139 -12.47 -0.92 -21.84
C VAL A 139 -11.37 -0.58 -22.86
N VAL A 140 -10.28 -1.34 -22.89
CA VAL A 140 -9.19 -1.13 -23.86
C VAL A 140 -9.69 -1.26 -25.30
N LYS A 141 -10.52 -2.27 -25.58
CA LYS A 141 -11.06 -2.46 -26.94
C LYS A 141 -12.13 -1.43 -27.30
N ALA A 142 -12.90 -0.96 -26.33
CA ALA A 142 -13.88 0.12 -26.54
C ALA A 142 -13.18 1.47 -26.81
N LEU A 143 -12.06 1.73 -26.16
CA LEU A 143 -11.24 2.95 -26.33
C LEU A 143 -10.22 2.86 -27.48
N ASP A 144 -10.26 1.79 -28.29
CA ASP A 144 -9.36 1.60 -29.43
C ASP A 144 -9.60 2.69 -30.49
N SER A 145 -8.54 3.34 -30.97
CA SER A 145 -8.64 4.43 -31.95
C SER A 145 -9.22 3.97 -33.29
N GLN A 146 -9.17 2.66 -33.57
CA GLN A 146 -9.81 2.05 -34.75
C GLN A 146 -11.34 2.16 -34.72
N ASN A 147 -11.96 2.38 -33.55
CA ASN A 147 -13.42 2.55 -33.44
C ASN A 147 -13.92 3.90 -33.99
N MET A 148 -13.04 4.77 -34.47
CA MET A 148 -13.42 5.98 -35.22
C MET A 148 -14.04 5.64 -36.58
N GLU A 149 -13.71 4.47 -37.14
CA GLU A 149 -14.27 3.96 -38.38
C GLU A 149 -15.55 3.15 -38.12
N ASP A 150 -16.61 3.44 -38.87
CA ASP A 150 -17.94 2.87 -38.60
C ASP A 150 -18.01 1.34 -38.72
N GLU A 151 -17.32 0.76 -39.70
CA GLU A 151 -17.25 -0.70 -39.86
C GLU A 151 -16.55 -1.37 -38.66
N CYS A 152 -15.38 -0.85 -38.28
CA CYS A 152 -14.61 -1.36 -37.15
C CYS A 152 -15.40 -1.22 -35.84
N ARG A 153 -16.06 -0.08 -35.63
CA ARG A 153 -16.94 0.16 -34.48
C ARG A 153 -18.05 -0.88 -34.38
N HIS A 154 -18.73 -1.18 -35.49
CA HIS A 154 -19.83 -2.15 -35.50
C HIS A 154 -19.34 -3.56 -35.15
N ARG A 155 -18.20 -3.98 -35.71
CA ARG A 155 -17.56 -5.26 -35.37
C ARG A 155 -17.14 -5.33 -33.90
N THR A 156 -16.56 -4.27 -33.37
CA THR A 156 -16.17 -4.18 -31.94
C THR A 156 -17.40 -4.30 -31.03
N ILE A 157 -18.49 -3.58 -31.32
CA ILE A 157 -19.74 -3.65 -30.54
C ILE A 157 -20.30 -5.07 -30.51
N ILE A 158 -20.37 -5.74 -31.68
CA ILE A 158 -20.86 -7.13 -31.76
C ILE A 158 -19.98 -8.07 -30.94
N MET A 159 -18.65 -7.92 -31.02
CA MET A 159 -17.71 -8.74 -30.27
C MET A 159 -17.86 -8.53 -28.75
N LEU A 160 -17.94 -7.29 -28.29
CA LEU A 160 -18.11 -6.95 -26.88
C LEU A 160 -19.48 -7.40 -26.35
N ALA A 161 -20.56 -7.21 -27.11
CA ALA A 161 -21.91 -7.65 -26.75
C ALA A 161 -21.98 -9.18 -26.62
N ASN A 162 -21.35 -9.92 -27.54
CA ASN A 162 -21.27 -11.37 -27.46
C ASN A 162 -20.46 -11.84 -26.25
N HIS A 163 -19.35 -11.18 -25.93
CA HIS A 163 -18.54 -11.48 -24.77
C HIS A 163 -19.34 -11.27 -23.46
N LEU A 164 -19.98 -10.11 -23.30
CA LEU A 164 -20.84 -9.79 -22.15
C LEU A 164 -22.01 -10.76 -22.03
N ALA A 165 -22.71 -11.06 -23.13
CA ALA A 165 -23.85 -11.97 -23.13
C ALA A 165 -23.46 -13.41 -22.77
N ARG A 166 -22.24 -13.86 -23.11
CA ARG A 166 -21.73 -15.18 -22.70
C ARG A 166 -21.35 -15.19 -21.23
N ALA A 167 -20.67 -14.14 -20.75
CA ALA A 167 -20.27 -14.04 -19.35
C ALA A 167 -21.47 -13.96 -18.39
N LEU A 168 -22.49 -13.16 -18.73
CA LEU A 168 -23.73 -13.07 -17.95
C LEU A 168 -24.52 -14.39 -17.95
N ARG A 169 -24.55 -15.10 -19.10
CA ARG A 169 -25.18 -16.43 -19.17
C ARG A 169 -24.47 -17.44 -18.27
N PHE A 170 -23.14 -17.43 -18.23
CA PHE A 170 -22.35 -18.27 -17.34
C PHE A 170 -22.65 -17.97 -15.86
N GLN A 171 -22.72 -16.68 -15.49
CA GLN A 171 -23.09 -16.27 -14.13
C GLN A 171 -24.50 -16.71 -13.73
N ASN A 172 -25.49 -16.53 -14.62
CA ASN A 172 -26.86 -17.01 -14.37
C ASN A 172 -26.94 -18.54 -14.23
N GLN A 173 -26.14 -19.29 -14.98
CA GLN A 173 -26.07 -20.75 -14.83
C GLN A 173 -25.48 -21.18 -13.49
N ILE A 174 -24.45 -20.48 -13.00
CA ILE A 174 -23.88 -20.72 -11.67
C ILE A 174 -24.87 -20.38 -10.56
N LEU A 175 -25.65 -19.29 -10.72
CA LEU A 175 -26.63 -18.90 -9.72
C LEU A 175 -27.82 -19.88 -9.65
N ASN A 176 -28.26 -20.39 -10.82
CA ASN A 176 -29.41 -21.30 -10.92
C ASN A 176 -29.09 -22.75 -10.56
N ARG A 177 -27.84 -23.22 -10.76
CA ARG A 177 -27.39 -24.47 -10.16
C ARG A 177 -27.05 -24.18 -8.71
N HIS A 178 -27.81 -24.70 -7.74
CA HIS A 178 -27.53 -24.62 -6.29
C HIS A 178 -26.15 -25.24 -5.92
N LEU A 179 -25.05 -24.65 -6.37
CA LEU A 179 -23.70 -25.02 -5.99
C LEU A 179 -23.49 -24.52 -4.57
N PHE A 180 -23.29 -25.44 -3.63
CA PHE A 180 -22.92 -25.10 -2.26
C PHE A 180 -21.55 -24.42 -2.26
N ILE A 181 -21.54 -23.10 -2.16
CA ILE A 181 -20.32 -22.30 -2.05
C ILE A 181 -19.75 -22.53 -0.65
N HIS A 182 -18.60 -23.20 -0.55
CA HIS A 182 -17.87 -23.29 0.72
C HIS A 182 -17.44 -21.86 1.17
N LYS A 183 -18.13 -21.31 2.17
CA LYS A 183 -17.87 -19.95 2.70
C LYS A 183 -16.42 -19.73 3.14
N THR A 184 -15.74 -20.78 3.60
CA THR A 184 -14.33 -20.76 4.04
C THR A 184 -13.34 -20.73 2.87
N MET A 185 -13.67 -21.35 1.74
CA MET A 185 -12.77 -21.45 0.57
C MET A 185 -12.83 -20.20 -0.34
N ARG A 186 -13.78 -19.29 -0.09
CA ARG A 186 -13.89 -18.01 -0.82
C ARG A 186 -12.74 -17.04 -0.51
N PHE A 187 -12.15 -17.13 0.68
CA PHE A 187 -10.98 -16.33 1.07
C PHE A 187 -9.69 -16.73 0.32
N LEU A 188 -9.57 -18.01 -0.09
CA LEU A 188 -8.38 -18.56 -0.73
C LEU A 188 -8.42 -18.55 -2.27
N ASN A 189 -9.43 -17.94 -2.88
CA ASN A 189 -9.60 -17.88 -4.33
C ASN A 189 -9.52 -19.25 -5.05
N ILE A 190 -9.93 -20.34 -4.37
CA ILE A 190 -10.04 -21.66 -4.97
C ILE A 190 -11.40 -21.73 -5.67
N THR A 191 -11.35 -21.82 -6.99
CA THR A 191 -12.42 -21.36 -7.87
C THR A 191 -13.64 -22.26 -7.84
N TYR A 192 -13.55 -23.55 -8.17
CA TYR A 192 -14.72 -24.42 -8.17
C TYR A 192 -14.26 -25.87 -8.03
N SER A 193 -14.78 -26.61 -7.03
CA SER A 193 -14.76 -28.07 -7.07
C SER A 193 -16.17 -28.50 -7.40
N ALA A 194 -16.39 -28.95 -8.64
CA ALA A 194 -17.51 -29.83 -8.91
C ALA A 194 -17.21 -31.16 -8.21
N VAL A 195 -18.21 -31.73 -7.52
CA VAL A 195 -18.26 -33.18 -7.29
C VAL A 195 -18.76 -33.82 -8.58
#